data_AF-A0ABD3TJC6-F1
#
_entry.id   AF-A0ABD3TJC6-F1
#
_cell.length_a   1.000
_cell.length_b   1.000
_cell.length_c   1.000
_cell.angle_alpha   90.00
_cell.angle_beta   90.00
_cell.angle_gamma   90.00
#
_symmetry.space_group_name_H-M   'P 1'
#
loop_
_entity.id
_entity.type
_entity.pdbx_description
1 polymer ?
#
loop_
_entity_poly.entity_id
_entity_poly.type
_entity_poly.pdbx_seq_one_letter_code
_entity_poly.pdbx_strand_id
1 'polypeptide(L)' 'VSNLDDTAANYVKFMCRDIKSDRHQYELVHPPGQGNWGDYGGWSESCPVNSAICGIQTLVEEPQCNGDDTGLND' A
#
# COMPACT_ATOMS: atom_id res chain seq x y z
N VAL A 1 8.18 26.22 4.87
CA VAL A 1 8.03 25.47 3.61
C VAL A 1 8.00 24.00 3.98
N SER A 2 6.83 23.49 4.34
CA SER A 2 6.63 22.05 4.48
C SER A 2 6.41 21.53 3.07
N ASN A 3 7.38 20.77 2.56
CA ASN A 3 7.20 19.96 1.36
C ASN A 3 6.09 18.95 1.69
N LEU A 4 4.85 19.29 1.36
CA LEU A 4 3.80 18.31 1.18
C LEU A 4 4.23 17.51 -0.04
N ASP A 5 4.57 16.23 0.17
CA ASP A 5 4.70 15.31 -0.94
C ASP A 5 3.28 15.06 -1.44
N ASP A 6 2.90 15.73 -2.53
CA ASP A 6 1.58 15.64 -3.18
C ASP A 6 1.43 14.30 -3.93
N THR A 7 1.78 13.19 -3.30
CA THR A 7 1.74 11.87 -3.92
C THR A 7 0.75 10.97 -3.19
N ALA A 8 -0.38 10.71 -3.83
CA ALA A 8 -1.31 9.65 -3.44
C ALA A 8 -0.76 8.27 -3.84
N ALA A 9 -1.08 7.24 -3.05
CA ALA A 9 -0.80 5.86 -3.40
C ALA A 9 -1.64 5.42 -4.61
N ASN A 10 -0.96 5.07 -5.71
CA ASN A 10 -1.63 4.61 -6.93
C ASN A 10 -2.06 3.13 -6.83
N TYR A 11 -1.18 2.29 -6.26
CA TYR A 11 -1.38 0.84 -6.15
C TYR A 11 -0.71 0.28 -4.90
N VAL A 12 -1.27 -0.81 -4.37
CA VAL A 12 -0.69 -1.60 -3.27
C VAL A 12 -0.55 -3.06 -3.69
N LYS A 13 0.52 -3.70 -3.23
CA LYS A 13 0.71 -5.14 -3.33
C LYS A 13 1.07 -5.72 -1.97
N PHE A 14 0.68 -6.97 -1.73
CA PHE A 14 0.92 -7.66 -0.47
C PHE A 14 1.80 -8.89 -0.70
N MET A 15 2.65 -9.22 0.27
CA MET A 15 3.36 -10.51 0.28
C MET A 15 2.51 -11.52 1.05
N CYS A 16 2.04 -12.56 0.37
CA CYS A 16 1.42 -13.71 1.02
C CYS A 16 2.52 -14.69 1.45
N ARG A 17 2.35 -15.30 2.64
CA ARG A 17 3.29 -16.31 3.16
C ARG A 17 2.59 -17.41 3.95
N ASP A 18 3.22 -18.57 4.07
CA ASP A 18 2.83 -19.59 5.06
C ASP A 18 3.18 -19.10 6.47
N ILE A 19 2.14 -18.80 7.25
CA ILE A 19 2.24 -18.25 8.61
C ILE A 19 3.11 -19.08 9.56
N LYS A 20 3.25 -20.39 9.33
CA LYS A 20 4.00 -21.30 10.21
C LYS A 20 5.46 -21.48 9.82
N SER A 21 5.82 -21.21 8.56
CA SER A 21 7.11 -21.65 8.03
C SER A 21 7.84 -20.65 7.14
N ASP A 22 7.19 -19.59 6.65
CA ASP A 22 7.72 -18.60 5.71
C ASP A 22 8.32 -19.17 4.41
N ARG A 23 8.18 -20.49 4.17
CA ARG A 23 8.82 -21.21 3.06
C ARG A 23 8.17 -20.96 1.72
N HIS A 24 6.87 -20.66 1.72
CA HIS A 24 6.14 -20.33 0.50
C HIS A 24 5.71 -18.88 0.61
N GLN A 25 6.21 -18.06 -0.31
CA GLN A 25 5.85 -16.65 -0.42
C GLN A 25 5.49 -16.34 -1.87
N TYR A 26 4.47 -15.49 -2.06
CA TYR A 26 4.11 -14.97 -3.37
C TYR A 26 3.52 -13.59 -3.26
N GLU A 27 3.74 -12.77 -4.29
CA GLU A 27 3.17 -11.43 -4.36
C GLU A 27 1.68 -11.53 -4.77
N LEU A 28 0.81 -11.01 -3.92
CA LEU A 28 -0.57 -10.71 -4.26
C LEU A 28 -0.61 -9.30 -4.86
N VAL A 29 -0.66 -9.25 -6.18
CA VAL A 29 -0.72 -8.01 -6.97
C VAL A 29 -2.05 -7.99 -7.71
N HIS A 30 -2.79 -6.90 -7.57
CA HIS A 30 -3.88 -6.63 -8.51
C HIS A 30 -3.27 -5.92 -9.73
N PRO A 31 -3.48 -6.43 -10.97
CA PRO A 31 -2.96 -5.74 -12.14
C PRO A 31 -3.57 -4.32 -12.20
N PRO A 32 -2.74 -3.29 -12.35
CA PRO A 32 -3.27 -1.93 -12.46
C PRO A 32 -4.13 -1.82 -13.71
N GLY A 33 -5.20 -1.01 -13.61
CA GLY A 33 -6.07 -0.69 -14.73
C GLY A 33 -5.36 0.13 -15.81
N GLN A 34 -5.77 1.39 -16.01
CA GLN A 34 -5.19 2.28 -17.03
C GLN A 34 -3.75 2.73 -16.67
N GLY A 35 -2.77 1.85 -16.88
CA GLY A 35 -1.34 2.17 -16.86
C GLY A 35 -0.67 2.12 -15.48
N ASN A 36 0.58 1.67 -15.45
CA ASN A 36 1.45 1.75 -14.27
C ASN A 36 1.98 3.18 -14.15
N TRP A 37 1.46 3.97 -13.22
CA TRP A 37 2.03 5.27 -12.86
C TRP A 37 2.90 5.12 -11.61
N GLY A 38 4.20 5.38 -11.78
CA GLY A 38 5.21 5.25 -10.73
C GLY A 38 5.74 3.83 -10.53
N ASP A 39 6.68 3.72 -9.58
CA ASP A 39 7.31 2.47 -9.16
C ASP A 39 6.87 2.09 -7.75
N TYR A 40 6.81 0.78 -7.46
CA TYR A 40 6.61 0.33 -6.09
C TYR A 40 7.84 0.66 -5.23
N GLY A 41 7.60 1.15 -4.00
CA GLY A 41 8.64 1.27 -2.99
C GLY A 41 9.18 -0.09 -2.52
N GLY A 42 10.15 -0.05 -1.62
CA GLY A 42 10.65 -1.24 -0.94
C GLY A 42 9.56 -1.93 -0.10
N TRP A 43 9.72 -3.23 0.13
CA TRP A 43 8.83 -3.97 1.03
C TRP A 43 8.94 -3.46 2.47
N SER A 44 7.81 -3.45 3.17
CA SER A 44 7.77 -3.24 4.62
C SER A 44 8.32 -4.46 5.38
N GLU A 45 8.58 -4.27 6.67
CA GLU A 45 8.93 -5.37 7.57
C GLU A 45 7.82 -6.41 7.62
N SER A 46 8.21 -7.69 7.61
CA SER A 46 7.27 -8.79 7.72
C SER A 46 6.75 -8.94 9.15
N CYS A 47 5.49 -9.37 9.30
CA CYS A 47 4.98 -9.75 10.61
C CYS A 47 5.82 -10.91 11.20
N PRO A 48 5.93 -11.04 12.53
CA PRO A 48 6.60 -12.18 13.16
C PRO A 48 6.05 -13.55 12.71
N VAL A 49 6.83 -14.62 12.84
CA VAL A 49 6.35 -16.00 12.59
C VAL A 49 5.09 -16.26 13.42
N ASN A 50 4.14 -17.01 12.86
CA ASN A 50 2.81 -17.27 13.44
C ASN A 50 1.89 -16.03 13.56
N SER A 51 2.15 -14.96 12.81
CA SER A 51 1.28 -13.76 12.76
C SER A 51 1.04 -13.24 11.35
N ALA A 52 0.05 -12.37 11.17
CA ALA A 52 -0.30 -11.76 9.90
C ALA A 52 -0.82 -10.34 10.12
N ILE A 53 -0.97 -9.58 9.03
CA ILE A 53 -1.62 -8.27 9.05
C ILE A 53 -3.05 -8.46 9.59
N CYS A 54 -3.40 -7.75 10.65
CA CYS A 54 -4.70 -7.85 11.30
C CYS A 54 -5.60 -6.62 11.09
N GLY A 55 -5.09 -5.58 10.43
CA GLY A 55 -5.79 -4.35 10.12
C GLY A 55 -4.91 -3.40 9.36
N ILE A 56 -5.54 -2.42 8.72
CA ILE A 56 -4.89 -1.28 8.06
C ILE A 56 -5.51 -0.01 8.61
N GLN A 57 -4.71 1.05 8.72
CA GLN A 57 -5.17 2.40 9.00
C GLN A 57 -4.78 3.25 7.81
N THR A 58 -5.75 3.90 7.20
CA THR A 58 -5.52 4.75 6.02
C THR A 58 -5.50 6.21 6.43
N LEU A 59 -4.56 6.98 5.91
CA LEU A 59 -4.65 8.43 5.87
C LEU A 59 -5.27 8.85 4.52
N VAL A 60 -6.21 9.79 4.57
CA VAL A 60 -6.91 10.33 3.40
C VAL A 60 -6.99 11.85 3.58
N GLU A 61 -6.74 12.61 2.52
CA GLU A 61 -6.83 14.07 2.55
C GLU A 61 -8.26 14.57 2.82
N GLU A 62 -8.38 15.74 3.45
CA GLU A 62 -9.69 16.37 3.67
C GLU A 62 -10.33 16.79 2.34
N PRO A 63 -11.68 16.68 2.20
CA PRO A 63 -12.37 17.07 0.97
C PRO A 63 -12.10 18.53 0.56
N GLN A 64 -11.55 18.78 -0.62
CA GLN A 64 -11.29 20.10 -1.21
C GLN A 64 -12.39 20.53 -2.19
N CYS A 65 -13.66 20.53 -1.79
CA CYS A 65 -14.82 21.08 -2.55
C CYS A 65 -14.93 20.69 -4.05
N ASN A 66 -14.18 21.31 -4.96
CA ASN A 66 -14.20 21.10 -6.41
C ASN A 66 -12.81 20.59 -6.88
N GLY A 67 -12.51 19.32 -6.62
CA GLY A 67 -11.31 18.59 -7.06
C GLY A 67 -11.48 17.08 -6.87
N ASP A 68 -10.63 16.26 -7.48
CA ASP A 68 -10.57 14.81 -7.19
C ASP A 68 -9.88 14.65 -5.82
N ASP A 69 -10.70 14.56 -4.77
CA ASP A 69 -10.27 14.75 -3.37
C ASP A 69 -10.10 13.43 -2.60
N THR A 70 -9.47 12.42 -3.19
CA THR A 70 -9.25 11.15 -2.48
C THR A 70 -7.96 10.47 -2.93
N GLY A 71 -6.85 10.91 -2.34
CA GLY A 71 -5.60 10.16 -2.33
C GLY A 71 -5.43 9.41 -1.00
N LEU A 72 -5.15 8.11 -1.04
CA LEU A 72 -4.67 7.37 0.13
C LEU A 72 -3.19 7.73 0.32
N ASN A 73 -2.80 8.29 1.47
CA ASN A 73 -1.44 8.80 1.69
C ASN A 73 -0.66 8.16 2.85
N ASP A 74 -1.17 7.08 3.45
CA ASP A 74 -0.44 6.05 4.24
C ASP A 74 -1.41 4.92 4.61
#